data_AF-A0A2L2WLD6-F1
#
_entry.id   AF-A0A2L2WLD6-F1
#
_cell.length_a   1.000
_cell.length_b   1.000
_cell.length_c   1.000
_cell.angle_alpha   90.00
_cell.angle_beta   90.00
_cell.angle_gamma   90.00
#
_symmetry.space_group_name_H-M   'P 1'
#
loop_
_entity.id
_entity.type
_entity.pdbx_description
1 polymer ?
#
loop_
_entity_poly.entity_id
_entity_poly.type
_entity_poly.pdbx_seq_one_letter_code
_entity_poly.pdbx_strand_id
1 'polypeptide(L)'
;MKKYILFLILLLNLLPVFKDGQIEVGMSTASAQRMGNEGGDYYICDDEEIGEYVSYYPCDQVICIMPCPHCDDSFPCDEAGLHECNNSGGGDEWEDGWHDGGGSSTGGGGGSSSGGSSTGGSSQTSSHKKTASQITNMAKSVAKSIPGTDAQCSEGVRRAFKSLFGKLPAGMNCNANSMVKYWMNNPSLWQEIAMSQAQGYANQGYFVVAGWINPSGGSGHVVVIVPGTERYSENWGKKVPNTMDTGYNMRSSSQKLSNSFAREKISGVKFFLYK
;
A
#
# COMPACT_ATOMS: atom_id res chain seq x y z
N MET A 1 5.29 -12.86 -59.75
CA MET A 1 6.36 -13.65 -59.09
C MET A 1 7.39 -12.80 -58.32
N LYS A 2 7.98 -11.72 -58.88
CA LYS A 2 9.01 -10.92 -58.18
C LYS A 2 8.58 -10.27 -56.84
N LYS A 3 7.31 -9.90 -56.65
CA LYS A 3 6.83 -9.26 -55.40
C LYS A 3 6.72 -10.23 -54.21
N TYR A 4 6.49 -11.52 -54.45
CA TYR A 4 6.39 -12.53 -53.39
C TYR A 4 7.76 -12.93 -52.84
N ILE A 5 8.80 -12.86 -53.67
CA ILE A 5 10.18 -13.16 -53.26
C ILE A 5 10.71 -12.11 -52.29
N LEU A 6 10.43 -10.82 -52.53
CA LEU A 6 10.83 -9.76 -51.59
C LEU A 6 10.13 -9.87 -50.23
N PHE A 7 8.86 -10.26 -50.21
CA PHE A 7 8.11 -10.43 -48.96
C PHE A 7 8.59 -11.65 -48.16
N LEU A 8 9.00 -12.73 -48.84
CA LEU A 8 9.60 -13.90 -48.20
C LEU A 8 10.98 -13.59 -47.60
N ILE A 9 11.80 -12.77 -48.26
CA ILE A 9 13.11 -12.34 -47.74
C ILE A 9 12.94 -11.41 -46.52
N LEU A 10 11.89 -10.59 -46.50
CA LEU A 10 11.58 -9.73 -45.34
C LEU A 10 11.14 -10.56 -44.12
N LEU A 11 10.32 -11.60 -44.33
CA LEU A 11 9.86 -12.51 -43.27
C LEU A 11 10.97 -13.40 -42.71
N LEU A 12 11.94 -13.81 -43.53
CA LEU A 12 13.10 -14.60 -43.08
C LEU A 12 14.05 -13.80 -42.16
N ASN A 13 14.04 -12.46 -42.24
CA ASN A 13 14.83 -11.59 -41.34
C ASN A 13 14.14 -11.27 -40.01
N LEU A 14 12.89 -11.70 -39.81
CA LEU A 14 12.11 -11.44 -38.59
C LEU A 14 11.93 -12.68 -37.70
N LEU A 15 12.54 -13.81 -38.05
CA LEU A 15 12.52 -15.01 -37.22
C LEU A 15 13.66 -14.94 -36.20
N PRO A 16 13.38 -14.80 -34.89
CA PRO A 16 14.42 -14.88 -33.88
C PRO A 16 15.01 -16.29 -33.87
N VAL A 17 16.32 -16.38 -34.08
CA VAL A 17 17.06 -17.63 -33.93
C VAL A 17 17.60 -17.68 -32.51
N PHE A 18 17.16 -18.67 -31.74
CA PHE A 18 17.73 -18.96 -30.43
C PHE A 18 18.94 -19.87 -30.62
N LYS A 19 20.12 -19.34 -30.32
CA LYS A 19 21.37 -20.10 -30.34
C LYS A 19 22.17 -19.75 -29.09
N ASP A 20 22.59 -20.76 -28.33
CA ASP A 20 23.44 -20.62 -27.15
C ASP A 20 22.95 -19.58 -26.11
N GLY A 21 21.63 -19.52 -25.89
CA GLY A 21 21.02 -18.61 -24.90
C GLY A 21 20.91 -17.15 -25.34
N GLN A 22 21.17 -16.84 -26.61
CA GLN A 22 21.04 -15.51 -27.18
C GLN A 22 19.97 -15.47 -28.26
N ILE A 23 19.29 -14.31 -28.37
CA ILE A 23 18.32 -14.03 -29.43
C ILE A 23 19.04 -13.18 -30.47
N GLU A 24 19.23 -13.74 -31.66
CA GLU A 24 19.71 -12.99 -32.82
C GLU A 24 18.50 -12.48 -33.62
N VAL A 25 18.43 -11.16 -33.80
CA VAL A 25 17.46 -10.51 -34.71
C VAL A 25 18.26 -9.70 -35.74
N GLY A 26 18.38 -10.24 -36.95
CA GLY A 26 19.18 -9.63 -38.03
C GLY A 26 20.68 -9.54 -37.69
N MET A 27 21.35 -8.43 -38.04
CA MET A 27 22.78 -8.20 -37.76
C MET A 27 23.05 -7.68 -36.35
N SER A 28 22.05 -7.68 -35.47
CA SER A 28 22.17 -7.19 -34.10
C SER A 28 22.15 -8.36 -33.13
N THR A 29 23.29 -8.63 -32.50
CA THR A 29 23.41 -9.57 -31.39
C THR A 29 23.03 -8.86 -30.10
N ALA A 30 21.92 -9.27 -29.49
CA ALA A 30 21.61 -8.94 -28.11
C ALA A 30 22.09 -10.09 -27.23
N SER A 31 23.27 -9.93 -26.62
CA SER A 31 23.70 -10.82 -25.55
C SER A 31 23.01 -10.40 -24.27
N ALA A 32 22.41 -11.36 -23.56
CA ALA A 32 22.03 -11.12 -22.18
C ALA A 32 23.31 -10.79 -21.41
N GLN A 33 23.50 -9.53 -21.05
CA GLN A 33 24.52 -9.18 -20.08
C GLN A 33 24.14 -9.92 -18.80
N ARG A 34 24.94 -10.93 -18.43
CA ARG A 34 25.01 -11.41 -17.05
C ARG A 34 25.06 -10.17 -16.18
N MET A 35 23.98 -9.89 -15.45
CA MET A 35 23.97 -8.84 -14.45
C MET A 35 24.99 -9.26 -13.41
N GLY A 36 26.19 -8.69 -13.54
CA GLY A 36 27.28 -8.94 -12.65
C GLY A 36 26.93 -8.41 -11.27
N ASN A 37 27.04 -9.29 -10.29
CA ASN A 37 27.66 -9.00 -9.00
C ASN A 37 27.01 -7.86 -8.18
N GLU A 38 25.78 -8.08 -7.72
CA GLU A 38 25.30 -7.46 -6.49
C GLU A 38 25.92 -8.24 -5.32
N GLY A 39 26.81 -7.61 -4.55
CA GLY A 39 27.59 -8.22 -3.48
C GLY A 39 26.78 -8.60 -2.24
N GLY A 40 25.81 -9.49 -2.39
CA GLY A 40 25.26 -10.32 -1.32
C GLY A 40 25.52 -11.79 -1.68
N ASP A 41 25.96 -12.60 -0.73
CA ASP A 41 26.06 -14.04 -0.93
C ASP A 41 24.63 -14.59 -1.07
N TYR A 42 24.27 -15.03 -2.27
CA TYR A 42 23.02 -15.71 -2.53
C TYR A 42 23.24 -17.22 -2.39
N TYR A 43 22.38 -17.87 -1.63
CA TYR A 43 22.39 -19.32 -1.43
C TYR A 43 21.28 -19.94 -2.27
N ILE A 44 21.66 -20.93 -3.08
CA ILE A 44 20.69 -21.76 -3.78
C ILE A 44 20.31 -22.87 -2.81
N CYS A 45 19.07 -22.82 -2.33
CA CYS A 45 18.53 -23.76 -1.37
C CYS A 45 17.58 -24.74 -2.05
N ASP A 46 17.63 -25.99 -1.65
CA ASP A 46 16.72 -27.03 -2.13
C ASP A 46 15.84 -27.46 -0.95
N ASP A 47 14.53 -27.38 -1.12
CA ASP A 47 13.54 -27.78 -0.13
C ASP A 47 12.63 -28.84 -0.76
N GLU A 48 12.37 -29.92 -0.01
CA GLU A 48 11.64 -31.07 -0.53
C GLU A 48 10.19 -30.76 -0.96
N GLU A 49 9.59 -29.66 -0.47
CA GLU A 49 8.20 -29.27 -0.76
C GLU A 49 8.10 -28.22 -1.88
N ILE A 50 9.03 -27.27 -1.95
CA ILE A 50 9.00 -26.15 -2.90
C ILE A 50 10.04 -26.23 -4.02
N GLY A 51 11.00 -27.15 -3.92
CA GLY A 51 12.12 -27.30 -4.85
C GLY A 51 13.18 -26.20 -4.69
N GLU A 52 14.01 -26.03 -5.72
CA GLU A 52 15.15 -25.11 -5.70
C GLU A 52 14.71 -23.63 -5.68
N TYR A 53 15.17 -22.87 -4.68
CA TYR A 53 14.89 -21.44 -4.52
C TYR A 53 16.14 -20.65 -4.11
N VAL A 54 16.11 -19.33 -4.36
CA VAL A 54 17.22 -18.42 -4.04
C VAL A 54 16.96 -17.74 -2.70
N SER A 55 17.87 -17.92 -1.76
CA SER A 55 17.85 -17.32 -0.42
C SER A 55 18.98 -16.30 -0.26
N TYR A 56 18.70 -15.25 0.51
CA TYR A 56 19.72 -14.29 0.96
C TYR A 56 20.47 -14.80 2.23
N TYR A 57 20.08 -15.95 2.77
CA TYR A 57 20.62 -16.55 3.99
C TYR A 57 21.07 -18.01 3.74
N PRO A 58 22.11 -18.52 4.43
CA PRO A 58 22.57 -19.90 4.27
C PRO A 58 21.47 -20.91 4.58
N CYS A 59 21.33 -21.94 3.74
CA CYS A 59 20.22 -22.90 3.79
C CYS A 59 20.13 -23.70 5.10
N ASP A 60 21.24 -23.81 5.84
CA ASP A 60 21.36 -24.69 7.02
C ASP A 60 21.31 -23.95 8.38
N GLN A 61 21.10 -22.63 8.38
CA GLN A 61 21.02 -21.85 9.62
C GLN A 61 19.58 -21.84 10.13
N VAL A 62 19.33 -22.45 11.28
CA VAL A 62 18.08 -22.26 12.04
C VAL A 62 18.01 -20.79 12.41
N ILE A 63 17.19 -20.03 11.69
CA ILE A 63 17.06 -18.59 11.90
C ILE A 63 16.36 -18.40 13.25
N CYS A 64 17.15 -18.17 14.29
CA CYS A 64 16.64 -17.65 15.55
C CYS A 64 16.24 -16.20 15.30
N ILE A 65 14.93 -15.99 15.15
CA ILE A 65 14.31 -14.68 15.04
C ILE A 65 13.68 -14.38 16.40
N MET A 66 14.20 -13.38 17.11
CA MET A 66 13.62 -12.93 18.36
C MET A 66 12.96 -11.56 18.16
N PRO A 67 11.69 -11.38 18.55
CA PRO A 67 11.08 -10.07 18.56
C PRO A 67 11.72 -9.22 19.65
N CYS A 68 12.08 -7.98 19.33
CA CYS A 68 12.49 -7.02 20.33
C CYS A 68 11.30 -6.71 21.27
N PRO A 69 11.44 -6.85 22.60
CA PRO A 69 10.34 -6.62 23.55
C PRO A 69 9.76 -5.20 23.57
N HIS A 70 10.43 -4.25 22.91
CA HIS A 70 10.11 -2.82 22.98
C HIS A 70 9.56 -2.25 21.65
N CYS A 71 9.98 -2.79 20.51
CA CYS A 71 9.54 -2.32 19.19
C CYS A 71 8.88 -3.43 18.35
N ASP A 72 8.83 -4.66 18.84
CA ASP A 72 8.34 -5.87 18.14
C ASP A 72 9.04 -6.16 16.79
N ASP A 73 10.14 -5.46 16.48
CA ASP A 73 10.96 -5.74 15.31
C ASP A 73 11.68 -7.07 15.50
N SER A 74 11.70 -7.88 14.45
CA SER A 74 12.26 -9.22 14.44
C SER A 74 13.70 -9.17 13.98
N PHE A 75 14.63 -9.53 14.86
CA PHE A 75 16.07 -9.52 14.57
C PHE A 75 16.66 -10.92 14.64
N PRO A 76 17.72 -11.20 13.86
CA PRO A 76 18.63 -12.30 14.13
C PRO A 76 19.13 -12.23 15.58
N CYS A 77 19.14 -13.36 16.28
CA CYS A 77 19.45 -13.41 17.71
C CYS A 77 20.87 -12.90 18.07
N ASP A 78 21.79 -12.86 17.11
CA ASP A 78 23.13 -12.27 17.22
C ASP A 78 23.14 -10.72 17.09
N GLU A 79 22.10 -10.14 16.51
CA GLU A 79 21.94 -8.69 16.33
C GLU A 79 20.98 -8.07 17.37
N ALA A 80 20.22 -8.88 18.11
CA ALA A 80 19.24 -8.42 19.09
C ALA A 80 19.85 -7.56 20.23
N GLY A 81 21.15 -7.75 20.54
CA GLY A 81 21.87 -6.96 21.56
C GLY A 81 22.39 -5.61 21.09
N LEU A 82 22.38 -5.34 19.78
CA LEU A 82 22.87 -4.10 19.16
C LEU A 82 21.73 -3.16 18.73
N HIS A 83 20.48 -3.60 18.89
CA HIS A 83 19.31 -2.82 18.52
C HIS A 83 19.02 -1.71 19.55
N GLU A 84 19.44 -0.48 19.25
CA GLU A 84 19.04 0.71 20.01
C GLU A 84 17.59 1.11 19.67
N CYS A 85 16.66 0.75 20.56
CA CYS A 85 15.31 1.31 20.57
C CYS A 85 15.38 2.79 20.95
N ASN A 86 15.40 3.69 19.98
CA ASN A 86 15.28 5.13 20.23
C ASN A 86 13.84 5.48 20.68
N ASN A 87 13.57 5.25 21.95
CA ASN A 87 12.40 5.77 22.66
C ASN A 87 12.67 7.25 23.03
N SER A 88 12.70 8.12 22.03
CA SER A 88 12.82 9.57 22.22
C SER A 88 11.49 10.23 21.89
N GLY A 89 10.59 10.26 22.86
CA GLY A 89 9.36 11.04 22.77
C GLY A 89 8.25 10.72 23.79
N GLY A 90 8.54 10.83 25.10
CA GLY A 90 7.58 11.10 26.19
C GLY A 90 6.55 10.00 26.50
N GLY A 91 6.54 9.42 27.69
CA GLY A 91 6.19 10.16 28.90
C GLY A 91 4.66 10.15 29.08
N ASP A 92 4.15 9.00 29.53
CA ASP A 92 3.09 8.73 30.50
C ASP A 92 2.16 9.86 31.01
N GLU A 93 0.97 9.42 31.42
CA GLU A 93 -0.12 10.13 32.13
C GLU A 93 -1.23 10.78 31.28
N TRP A 94 -2.26 9.99 30.96
CA TRP A 94 -3.62 10.52 30.90
C TRP A 94 -4.39 9.95 32.08
N GLU A 95 -4.40 10.72 33.16
CA GLU A 95 -5.26 10.49 34.32
C GLU A 95 -6.74 10.52 33.92
N ASP A 96 -7.40 9.49 34.42
CA ASP A 96 -8.81 9.31 34.69
C ASP A 96 -9.45 10.56 35.36
N GLY A 97 -10.53 11.04 34.76
CA GLY A 97 -11.30 12.17 35.26
C GLY A 97 -12.76 12.14 34.80
N TRP A 98 -13.54 11.22 35.35
CA TRP A 98 -15.00 11.32 35.38
C TRP A 98 -15.39 12.43 36.36
N HIS A 99 -16.15 13.44 35.92
CA HIS A 99 -17.09 14.17 36.77
C HIS A 99 -18.31 14.67 35.99
N ASP A 100 -19.46 14.33 36.58
CA ASP A 100 -20.83 14.68 36.23
C ASP A 100 -21.22 16.13 36.55
N GLY A 101 -22.31 16.58 35.92
CA GLY A 101 -23.17 17.70 36.33
C GLY A 101 -23.09 18.88 35.36
N GLY A 102 -24.17 19.41 34.79
CA GLY A 102 -25.60 19.28 35.02
C GLY A 102 -26.22 20.57 34.44
N GLY A 103 -27.29 20.46 33.64
CA GLY A 103 -27.90 21.64 33.02
C GLY A 103 -29.14 21.29 32.20
N SER A 104 -30.29 21.35 32.87
CA SER A 104 -31.63 21.04 32.37
C SER A 104 -32.25 22.21 31.60
N SER A 105 -33.04 21.90 30.55
CA SER A 105 -34.32 22.55 30.16
C SER A 105 -34.78 21.97 28.80
N THR A 106 -35.69 21.00 28.78
CA THR A 106 -37.17 21.09 28.67
C THR A 106 -37.73 21.65 27.36
N GLY A 107 -38.55 20.81 26.70
CA GLY A 107 -39.57 21.14 25.68
C GLY A 107 -39.29 20.48 24.32
N GLY A 108 -40.12 19.62 23.73
CA GLY A 108 -41.48 19.17 23.99
C GLY A 108 -42.16 18.85 22.64
N GLY A 109 -42.79 17.67 22.52
CA GLY A 109 -43.71 17.26 21.43
C GLY A 109 -43.04 16.82 20.12
N GLY A 110 -43.43 15.76 19.42
CA GLY A 110 -44.63 14.93 19.44
C GLY A 110 -44.95 14.55 17.97
N GLY A 111 -45.07 13.25 17.65
CA GLY A 111 -45.41 12.81 16.29
C GLY A 111 -45.20 11.32 16.04
N SER A 112 -46.23 10.52 16.32
CA SER A 112 -46.32 9.08 16.08
C SER A 112 -46.74 8.76 14.64
N SER A 113 -46.14 7.74 14.00
CA SER A 113 -46.78 6.64 13.20
C SER A 113 -45.67 5.83 12.49
N SER A 114 -45.40 4.58 12.92
CA SER A 114 -45.87 3.32 12.30
C SER A 114 -45.65 3.25 10.78
N GLY A 115 -44.97 2.28 10.18
CA GLY A 115 -44.46 0.99 10.59
C GLY A 115 -43.98 0.29 9.31
N GLY A 116 -43.00 -0.60 9.41
CA GLY A 116 -42.43 -1.26 8.24
C GLY A 116 -41.31 -2.22 8.60
N SER A 117 -41.62 -3.23 9.40
CA SER A 117 -40.74 -4.37 9.66
C SER A 117 -40.38 -5.05 8.35
N SER A 118 -39.08 -5.05 8.02
CA SER A 118 -38.47 -5.98 7.07
C SER A 118 -37.41 -6.77 7.82
N THR A 119 -37.85 -7.83 8.47
CA THR A 119 -36.97 -8.86 9.03
C THR A 119 -36.39 -9.66 7.87
N GLY A 120 -35.12 -9.42 7.56
CA GLY A 120 -34.41 -10.09 6.48
C GLY A 120 -32.97 -10.39 6.86
N GLY A 121 -32.78 -11.54 7.53
CA GLY A 121 -31.56 -12.34 7.45
C GLY A 121 -30.25 -11.66 7.84
N SER A 122 -29.94 -11.71 9.14
CA SER A 122 -28.56 -11.62 9.62
C SER A 122 -27.70 -12.68 8.93
N SER A 123 -26.84 -12.23 8.03
CA SER A 123 -25.54 -12.85 7.80
C SER A 123 -24.51 -11.78 8.08
N GLN A 124 -24.30 -11.47 9.37
CA GLN A 124 -23.19 -10.63 9.81
C GLN A 124 -21.87 -11.32 9.49
N THR A 125 -21.43 -11.19 8.24
CA THR A 125 -20.01 -10.97 8.00
C THR A 125 -19.73 -9.58 8.53
N SER A 126 -18.88 -9.47 9.54
CA SER A 126 -18.42 -8.18 10.07
C SER A 126 -17.65 -7.46 8.96
N SER A 127 -18.36 -6.73 8.10
CA SER A 127 -17.74 -6.01 7.00
C SER A 127 -16.87 -4.90 7.59
N HIS A 128 -15.57 -4.89 7.28
CA HIS A 128 -14.66 -3.81 7.66
C HIS A 128 -14.96 -2.47 6.96
N LYS A 129 -16.11 -2.36 6.28
CA LYS A 129 -16.62 -1.12 5.68
C LYS A 129 -16.91 -0.06 6.73
N LYS A 130 -16.56 1.17 6.38
CA LYS A 130 -16.94 2.41 7.06
C LYS A 130 -17.94 3.17 6.19
N THR A 131 -18.60 4.18 6.72
CA THR A 131 -19.37 5.08 5.86
C THR A 131 -18.43 5.99 5.08
N ALA A 132 -18.85 6.45 3.89
CA ALA A 132 -18.08 7.43 3.12
C ALA A 132 -17.81 8.71 3.94
N SER A 133 -18.75 9.11 4.81
CA SER A 133 -18.55 10.26 5.71
C SER A 133 -17.47 9.98 6.76
N GLN A 134 -17.38 8.76 7.31
CA GLN A 134 -16.32 8.41 8.27
C GLN A 134 -14.94 8.52 7.62
N ILE A 135 -14.77 7.99 6.40
CA ILE A 135 -13.49 8.08 5.68
C ILE A 135 -13.16 9.55 5.33
N THR A 136 -14.15 10.32 4.89
CA THR A 136 -13.97 11.75 4.57
C THR A 136 -13.57 12.56 5.81
N ASN A 137 -14.21 12.32 6.95
CA ASN A 137 -13.91 13.01 8.20
C ASN A 137 -12.55 12.59 8.77
N MET A 138 -12.22 11.30 8.67
CA MET A 138 -10.88 10.81 8.98
C MET A 138 -9.83 11.55 8.15
N ALA A 139 -10.03 11.66 6.83
CA ALA A 139 -9.04 12.30 5.97
C ALA A 139 -8.80 13.78 6.33
N LYS A 140 -9.87 14.51 6.65
CA LYS A 140 -9.80 15.90 7.14
C LYS A 140 -9.05 16.00 8.46
N SER A 141 -9.38 15.12 9.42
CA SER A 141 -8.77 15.11 10.74
C SER A 141 -7.28 14.80 10.67
N VAL A 142 -6.92 13.70 9.98
CA VAL A 142 -5.53 13.24 9.87
C VAL A 142 -4.66 14.27 9.16
N ALA A 143 -5.09 14.77 7.99
CA ALA A 143 -4.34 15.78 7.24
C ALA A 143 -4.09 17.07 8.07
N LYS A 144 -5.06 17.47 8.91
CA LYS A 144 -4.92 18.62 9.81
C LYS A 144 -4.00 18.33 11.00
N SER A 145 -3.99 17.10 11.51
CA SER A 145 -3.24 16.71 12.70
C SER A 145 -1.72 16.55 12.52
N ILE A 146 -1.25 16.49 11.27
CA ILE A 146 0.17 16.33 10.96
C ILE A 146 0.75 17.72 10.65
N PRO A 147 1.54 18.32 11.55
CA PRO A 147 2.10 19.64 11.33
C PRO A 147 3.23 19.63 10.29
N GLY A 148 3.67 20.82 9.89
CA GLY A 148 4.86 21.01 9.05
C GLY A 148 4.71 20.56 7.61
N THR A 149 5.85 20.42 6.94
CA THR A 149 5.95 20.13 5.50
C THR A 149 6.74 18.86 5.20
N ASP A 150 7.30 18.20 6.21
CA ASP A 150 8.07 16.97 6.02
C ASP A 150 7.20 15.83 5.48
N ALA A 151 7.87 14.87 4.84
CA ALA A 151 7.24 13.68 4.31
C ALA A 151 6.74 12.78 5.45
N GLN A 152 5.42 12.69 5.57
CA GLN A 152 4.73 11.94 6.63
C GLN A 152 3.69 10.99 6.01
N CYS A 153 3.96 10.46 4.81
CA CYS A 153 3.01 9.64 4.04
C CYS A 153 2.65 8.33 4.77
N SER A 154 3.65 7.59 5.25
CA SER A 154 3.43 6.42 6.10
C SER A 154 2.69 6.76 7.40
N GLU A 155 3.01 7.89 8.03
CA GLU A 155 2.32 8.32 9.26
C GLU A 155 0.85 8.66 9.00
N GLY A 156 0.56 9.36 7.90
CA GLY A 156 -0.80 9.67 7.50
C GLY A 156 -1.64 8.41 7.28
N VAL A 157 -1.11 7.42 6.56
CA VAL A 157 -1.81 6.14 6.36
C VAL A 157 -2.00 5.40 7.69
N ARG A 158 -1.01 5.37 8.59
CA ARG A 158 -1.12 4.74 9.91
C ARG A 158 -2.18 5.41 10.78
N ARG A 159 -2.18 6.75 10.86
CA ARG A 159 -3.19 7.52 11.60
C ARG A 159 -4.58 7.34 11.01
N ALA A 160 -4.69 7.32 9.68
CA ALA A 160 -5.94 7.05 8.99
C ALA A 160 -6.51 5.68 9.34
N PHE A 161 -5.68 4.64 9.31
CA PHE A 161 -6.08 3.29 9.68
C PHE A 161 -6.48 3.21 11.15
N LYS A 162 -5.63 3.70 12.08
CA LYS A 162 -5.94 3.73 13.51
C LYS A 162 -7.23 4.50 13.83
N SER A 163 -7.46 5.63 13.16
CA SER A 163 -8.67 6.43 13.34
C SER A 163 -9.95 5.68 12.97
N LEU A 164 -9.90 4.74 12.03
CA LEU A 164 -11.07 3.98 11.59
C LEU A 164 -11.22 2.64 12.29
N PHE A 165 -10.11 1.99 12.64
CA PHE A 165 -10.09 0.59 13.11
C PHE A 165 -9.54 0.40 14.52
N GLY A 166 -9.04 1.45 15.17
CA GLY A 166 -8.51 1.44 16.54
C GLY A 166 -7.12 0.81 16.67
N LYS A 167 -6.89 -0.35 16.04
CA LYS A 167 -5.61 -1.07 16.06
C LYS A 167 -4.93 -1.03 14.70
N LEU A 168 -3.60 -0.87 14.71
CA LEU A 168 -2.77 -0.95 13.50
C LEU A 168 -2.26 -2.39 13.33
N PRO A 169 -2.34 -2.99 12.12
CA PRO A 169 -1.66 -4.25 11.83
C PRO A 169 -0.15 -4.09 12.00
N ALA A 170 0.53 -5.11 12.54
CA ALA A 170 1.97 -5.04 12.86
C ALA A 170 2.82 -4.55 11.68
N GLY A 171 2.60 -5.12 10.49
CA GLY A 171 3.36 -4.77 9.29
C GLY A 171 3.05 -3.39 8.67
N MET A 172 2.14 -2.60 9.25
CA MET A 172 1.90 -1.22 8.83
C MET A 172 2.71 -0.19 9.64
N ASN A 173 3.44 -0.57 10.69
CA ASN A 173 4.30 0.37 11.43
C ASN A 173 5.68 0.56 10.77
N CYS A 174 5.71 0.93 9.48
CA CYS A 174 6.93 0.94 8.69
C CYS A 174 6.96 2.07 7.64
N ASN A 175 8.09 2.22 6.94
CA ASN A 175 8.23 3.18 5.85
C ASN A 175 7.33 2.81 4.64
N ALA A 176 7.18 3.74 3.69
CA ALA A 176 6.25 3.60 2.57
C ALA A 176 6.54 2.39 1.68
N ASN A 177 7.83 2.08 1.42
CA ASN A 177 8.21 0.91 0.62
C ASN A 177 7.78 -0.39 1.32
N SER A 178 8.12 -0.51 2.61
CA SER A 178 7.78 -1.67 3.43
C SER A 178 6.26 -1.84 3.57
N MET A 179 5.51 -0.74 3.65
CA MET A 179 4.06 -0.77 3.77
C MET A 179 3.40 -1.33 2.50
N VAL A 180 3.89 -0.96 1.31
CA VAL A 180 3.42 -1.54 0.05
C VAL A 180 3.76 -3.03 -0.04
N LYS A 181 4.98 -3.42 0.33
CA LYS A 181 5.38 -4.84 0.39
C LYS A 181 4.49 -5.63 1.36
N TYR A 182 4.16 -5.05 2.51
CA TYR A 182 3.25 -5.67 3.47
C TYR A 182 1.87 -5.95 2.85
N TRP A 183 1.27 -4.98 2.16
CA TRP A 183 -0.02 -5.19 1.48
C TRP A 183 0.05 -6.28 0.41
N MET A 184 1.14 -6.31 -0.37
CA MET A 184 1.37 -7.35 -1.38
C MET A 184 1.46 -8.75 -0.76
N ASN A 185 2.15 -8.86 0.37
CA ASN A 185 2.45 -10.15 1.01
C ASN A 185 1.35 -10.63 1.97
N ASN A 186 0.27 -9.86 2.16
CA ASN A 186 -0.83 -10.20 3.06
C ASN A 186 -2.19 -10.26 2.34
N PRO A 187 -2.34 -11.12 1.32
CA PRO A 187 -3.55 -11.20 0.50
C PRO A 187 -4.81 -11.60 1.28
N SER A 188 -4.66 -12.19 2.47
CA SER A 188 -5.76 -12.50 3.39
C SER A 188 -6.42 -11.25 3.98
N LEU A 189 -5.68 -10.14 4.11
CA LEU A 189 -6.15 -8.86 4.65
C LEU A 189 -6.29 -7.77 3.58
N TRP A 190 -5.39 -7.78 2.59
CA TRP A 190 -5.30 -6.77 1.55
C TRP A 190 -5.54 -7.40 0.19
N GLN A 191 -6.45 -6.84 -0.58
CA GLN A 191 -6.68 -7.28 -1.95
C GLN A 191 -6.12 -6.23 -2.91
N GLU A 192 -5.18 -6.61 -3.78
CA GLU A 192 -4.74 -5.77 -4.88
C GLU A 192 -5.91 -5.54 -5.85
N ILE A 193 -6.11 -4.29 -6.28
CA ILE A 193 -7.20 -3.87 -7.17
C ILE A 193 -6.66 -3.02 -8.32
N ALA A 194 -7.45 -2.92 -9.39
CA ALA A 194 -7.16 -1.96 -10.44
C ALA A 194 -7.47 -0.52 -9.98
N MET A 195 -6.70 0.45 -10.48
CA MET A 195 -6.95 1.89 -10.23
C MET A 195 -8.41 2.29 -10.53
N SER A 196 -8.99 1.74 -11.60
CA SER A 196 -10.36 2.01 -12.04
C SER A 196 -11.42 1.58 -11.02
N GLN A 197 -11.07 0.70 -10.07
CA GLN A 197 -11.97 0.24 -9.02
C GLN A 197 -11.82 1.07 -7.72
N ALA A 198 -10.68 1.75 -7.55
CA ALA A 198 -10.28 2.37 -6.29
C ALA A 198 -11.29 3.42 -5.78
N GLN A 199 -11.74 4.35 -6.65
CA GLN A 199 -12.73 5.36 -6.26
C GLN A 199 -14.07 4.72 -5.88
N GLY A 200 -14.50 3.70 -6.63
CA GLY A 200 -15.74 2.97 -6.38
C GLY A 200 -15.74 2.26 -5.02
N TYR A 201 -14.65 1.58 -4.68
CA TYR A 201 -14.51 0.92 -3.38
C TYR A 201 -14.42 1.91 -2.22
N ALA A 202 -13.70 3.03 -2.38
CA ALA A 202 -13.68 4.08 -1.36
C ALA A 202 -15.09 4.66 -1.13
N ASN A 203 -15.85 4.91 -2.20
CA ASN A 203 -17.24 5.38 -2.12
C ASN A 203 -18.17 4.37 -1.41
N GLN A 204 -17.92 3.08 -1.56
CA GLN A 204 -18.63 2.00 -0.88
C GLN A 204 -18.19 1.80 0.58
N GLY A 205 -17.20 2.55 1.05
CA GLY A 205 -16.76 2.49 2.44
C GLY A 205 -15.57 1.60 2.73
N TYR A 206 -14.91 1.05 1.72
CA TYR A 206 -13.67 0.31 1.95
C TYR A 206 -12.51 1.26 2.24
N PHE A 207 -11.60 0.84 3.11
CA PHE A 207 -10.32 1.51 3.26
C PHE A 207 -9.41 1.11 2.09
N VAL A 208 -9.15 2.07 1.20
CA VAL A 208 -8.40 1.84 -0.03
C VAL A 208 -7.14 2.70 0.01
N VAL A 209 -6.01 2.12 -0.37
CA VAL A 209 -4.70 2.76 -0.39
C VAL A 209 -4.07 2.63 -1.76
N ALA A 210 -3.20 3.57 -2.09
CA ALA A 210 -2.31 3.47 -3.24
C ALA A 210 -0.87 3.67 -2.78
N GLY A 211 0.06 2.96 -3.41
CA GLY A 211 1.47 3.05 -3.05
C GLY A 211 2.41 2.78 -4.20
N TRP A 212 3.58 3.38 -4.11
CA TRP A 212 4.67 3.22 -5.05
C TRP A 212 5.95 2.92 -4.28
N ILE A 213 6.61 1.83 -4.65
CA ILE A 213 7.93 1.47 -4.15
C ILE A 213 8.97 2.18 -5.02
N ASN A 214 9.94 2.83 -4.38
CA ASN A 214 11.07 3.38 -5.11
C ASN A 214 12.04 2.26 -5.54
N PRO A 215 12.22 2.02 -6.85
CA PRO A 215 13.04 0.91 -7.32
C PRO A 215 14.52 1.09 -7.03
N SER A 216 14.99 2.32 -6.83
CA SER A 216 16.40 2.64 -6.53
C SER A 216 16.72 2.62 -5.04
N GLY A 217 15.82 2.13 -4.19
CA GLY A 217 16.01 2.06 -2.73
C GLY A 217 15.73 3.35 -1.95
N GLY A 218 15.40 4.45 -2.64
CA GLY A 218 15.00 5.71 -1.99
C GLY A 218 13.62 5.63 -1.31
N SER A 219 13.11 6.77 -0.83
CA SER A 219 11.78 6.82 -0.20
C SER A 219 10.65 6.49 -1.20
N GLY A 220 9.79 5.56 -0.81
CA GLY A 220 8.51 5.30 -1.47
C GLY A 220 7.47 6.36 -1.14
N HIS A 221 6.25 6.16 -1.66
CA HIS A 221 5.11 7.03 -1.31
C HIS A 221 3.83 6.21 -1.19
N VAL A 222 3.00 6.55 -0.20
CA VAL A 222 1.73 5.89 0.08
C VAL A 222 0.66 6.92 0.40
N VAL A 223 -0.58 6.65 -0.01
CA VAL A 223 -1.71 7.55 0.17
C VAL A 223 -3.00 6.77 0.42
N VAL A 224 -4.02 7.44 0.97
CA VAL A 224 -5.35 6.84 1.19
C VAL A 224 -6.33 7.39 0.16
N ILE A 225 -6.97 6.50 -0.61
CA ILE A 225 -8.04 6.88 -1.54
C ILE A 225 -9.28 7.25 -0.73
N VAL A 226 -9.83 8.44 -0.99
CA VAL A 226 -10.97 8.99 -0.25
C VAL A 226 -12.23 9.04 -1.11
N PRO A 227 -13.43 8.98 -0.50
CA PRO A 227 -14.68 9.10 -1.22
C PRO A 227 -14.80 10.40 -2.03
N GLY A 228 -15.47 10.32 -3.17
CA GLY A 228 -15.68 11.44 -4.08
C GLY A 228 -15.92 11.00 -5.53
N THR A 229 -15.85 11.97 -6.43
CA THR A 229 -15.93 11.75 -7.89
C THR A 229 -14.54 11.81 -8.49
N GLU A 230 -14.20 10.84 -9.35
CA GLU A 230 -12.92 10.86 -10.05
C GLU A 230 -12.72 12.16 -10.82
N ARG A 231 -11.48 12.63 -10.87
CA ARG A 231 -11.12 13.91 -11.50
C ARG A 231 -10.19 13.66 -12.67
N TYR A 232 -10.38 14.39 -13.76
CA TYR A 232 -9.47 14.29 -14.90
C TYR A 232 -8.08 14.83 -14.53
N SER A 233 -7.05 14.08 -14.92
CA SER A 233 -5.66 14.49 -14.81
C SER A 233 -5.07 14.69 -16.19
N GLU A 234 -4.70 15.93 -16.51
CA GLU A 234 -4.01 16.27 -17.75
C GLU A 234 -2.64 15.57 -17.82
N ASN A 235 -1.91 15.55 -16.70
CA ASN A 235 -0.60 14.92 -16.62
C ASN A 235 -0.63 13.41 -16.86
N TRP A 236 -1.76 12.75 -16.53
CA TRP A 236 -1.93 11.31 -16.69
C TRP A 236 -2.84 10.93 -17.88
N GLY A 237 -3.47 11.92 -18.53
CA GLY A 237 -4.39 11.73 -19.67
C GLY A 237 -5.68 10.97 -19.35
N LYS A 238 -6.04 10.78 -18.07
CA LYS A 238 -7.18 9.95 -17.65
C LYS A 238 -7.83 10.45 -16.37
N LYS A 239 -9.03 9.94 -16.07
CA LYS A 239 -9.66 10.13 -14.75
C LYS A 239 -8.87 9.35 -13.70
N VAL A 240 -8.68 9.98 -12.54
CA VAL A 240 -7.96 9.41 -11.40
C VAL A 240 -8.77 9.60 -10.12
N PRO A 241 -8.61 8.69 -9.13
CA PRO A 241 -9.30 8.80 -7.86
C PRO A 241 -8.83 10.02 -7.05
N ASN A 242 -9.61 10.38 -6.04
CA ASN A 242 -9.21 11.35 -5.02
C ASN A 242 -8.46 10.67 -3.88
N THR A 243 -7.52 11.38 -3.28
CA THR A 243 -6.67 10.85 -2.21
C THR A 243 -6.42 11.87 -1.10
N MET A 244 -6.31 11.37 0.12
CA MET A 244 -5.62 12.07 1.22
C MET A 244 -4.12 11.85 1.06
N ASP A 245 -3.32 12.91 1.25
CA ASP A 245 -1.88 12.85 1.14
C ASP A 245 -1.19 13.73 2.20
N THR A 246 -0.19 13.14 2.84
CA THR A 246 0.64 13.73 3.90
C THR A 246 2.14 13.63 3.57
N GLY A 247 2.49 13.43 2.30
CA GLY A 247 3.85 13.47 1.78
C GLY A 247 4.51 14.84 1.89
N TYR A 248 5.70 14.98 1.29
CA TYR A 248 6.47 16.22 1.33
C TYR A 248 5.67 17.39 0.76
N ASN A 249 5.57 18.48 1.53
CA ASN A 249 4.74 19.66 1.22
C ASN A 249 3.25 19.37 0.97
N MET A 250 2.71 18.25 1.48
CA MET A 250 1.31 17.88 1.30
C MET A 250 0.62 17.71 2.64
N ARG A 251 -0.54 18.36 2.81
CA ARG A 251 -1.48 18.13 3.93
C ARG A 251 -2.91 18.14 3.38
N SER A 252 -3.11 17.36 2.34
CA SER A 252 -4.36 17.35 1.59
C SER A 252 -5.28 16.28 2.11
N SER A 253 -6.50 16.67 2.49
CA SER A 253 -7.56 15.72 2.82
C SER A 253 -8.26 15.14 1.58
N SER A 254 -8.11 15.80 0.42
CA SER A 254 -8.63 15.34 -0.87
C SER A 254 -7.95 16.08 -2.02
N GLN A 255 -7.20 15.35 -2.84
CA GLN A 255 -6.63 15.84 -4.09
C GLN A 255 -6.64 14.75 -5.17
N LYS A 256 -6.38 15.14 -6.43
CA LYS A 256 -6.20 14.18 -7.52
C LYS A 256 -5.02 13.28 -7.19
N LEU A 257 -5.14 11.97 -7.39
CA LEU A 257 -4.02 11.03 -7.23
C LEU A 257 -2.76 11.46 -8.01
N SER A 258 -2.95 12.06 -9.18
CA SER A 258 -1.84 12.56 -10.00
C SER A 258 -1.06 13.73 -9.41
N ASN A 259 -1.54 14.34 -8.34
CA ASN A 259 -0.79 15.34 -7.57
C ASN A 259 0.13 14.66 -6.54
N SER A 260 -0.17 13.42 -6.17
CA SER A 260 0.58 12.61 -5.21
C SER A 260 1.69 11.80 -5.86
N PHE A 261 1.48 11.37 -7.11
CA PHE A 261 2.44 10.58 -7.86
C PHE A 261 2.78 11.27 -9.18
N ALA A 262 4.07 11.46 -9.42
CA ALA A 262 4.57 12.01 -10.67
C ALA A 262 4.29 11.06 -11.84
N ARG A 263 4.28 11.59 -13.07
CA ARG A 263 3.81 10.89 -14.28
C ARG A 263 4.63 9.62 -14.58
N GLU A 264 5.93 9.68 -14.36
CA GLU A 264 6.87 8.58 -14.53
C GLU A 264 6.63 7.42 -13.56
N LYS A 265 5.93 7.65 -12.45
CA LYS A 265 5.65 6.63 -11.44
C LYS A 265 4.36 5.84 -11.72
N ILE A 266 3.54 6.29 -12.67
CA ILE A 266 2.19 5.74 -12.93
C ILE A 266 2.17 4.22 -13.05
N SER A 267 3.09 3.64 -13.83
CA SER A 267 3.14 2.20 -14.09
C SER A 267 3.51 1.38 -12.85
N GLY A 268 4.12 1.99 -11.85
CA GLY A 268 4.51 1.33 -10.59
C GLY A 268 3.56 1.58 -9.42
N VAL A 269 2.49 2.37 -9.59
CA VAL A 269 1.52 2.59 -8.52
C VAL A 269 0.58 1.40 -8.41
N LYS A 270 0.60 0.73 -7.25
CA LYS A 270 -0.30 -0.35 -6.89
C LYS A 270 -1.42 0.14 -5.98
N PHE A 271 -2.58 -0.51 -6.02
CA PHE A 271 -3.76 -0.15 -5.25
C PHE A 271 -4.24 -1.35 -4.46
N PHE A 272 -4.64 -1.13 -3.21
CA PHE A 272 -5.10 -2.20 -2.33
C PHE A 272 -6.36 -1.78 -1.60
N LEU A 273 -7.30 -2.71 -1.44
CA LEU A 273 -8.40 -2.57 -0.48
C LEU A 273 -8.13 -3.42 0.76
N TYR A 274 -8.50 -2.90 1.92
CA TYR A 274 -8.58 -3.67 3.16
C TYR A 274 -9.93 -4.42 3.20
N LYS A 275 -9.88 -5.72 3.41
CA LYS A 275 -11.06 -6.61 3.43
C LYS A 275 -11.79 -6.57 4.77
#